data_AF-A0A160FR81-F1
#
_entry.id   AF-A0A160FR81-F1
#
_cell.length_a   1.000
_cell.length_b   1.000
_cell.length_c   1.000
_cell.angle_alpha   90.00
_cell.angle_beta   90.00
_cell.angle_gamma   90.00
#
_symmetry.space_group_name_H-M   'P 1'
#
loop_
_entity.id
_entity.type
_entity.pdbx_description
1 polymer ?
#
loop_
_entity_poly.entity_id
_entity_poly.type
_entity_poly.pdbx_seq_one_letter_code
_entity_poly.pdbx_strand_id
1 'polypeptide(L)'
;MKDALLALIRSFWGMLLILGFLLLVGGAASSLNVKGTIFTPENRLAMYIGAAVCLIVSVSVYIWEKPNGDRGVAKPVAADYDIKILDPKPGVSVQAVVRVLGTVKKPLPPGYRLQLVRRWETRPDTYYPVQVADIDPDGEHWTADKCYVGGDAGDGRILEAVLVGPDAALLFDTWKTGFEAFLNARKNHDFLFPGIQKFPPDAVVCARVRVVRV
;
A
#
# COMPACT_ATOMS: atom_id res chain seq x y z
N MET A 1 4.19 20.42 -2.29
CA MET A 1 3.97 21.14 -1.01
C MET A 1 3.78 20.17 0.17
N LYS A 2 2.91 19.16 0.06
CA LYS A 2 2.74 18.11 1.09
C LYS A 2 4.03 17.33 1.39
N ASP A 3 4.81 16.98 0.38
CA ASP A 3 6.05 16.22 0.58
C ASP A 3 7.16 17.04 1.27
N ALA A 4 7.24 18.34 0.97
CA ALA A 4 8.15 19.27 1.65
C ALA A 4 7.73 19.47 3.12
N LEU A 5 6.42 19.54 3.40
CA LEU A 5 5.90 19.61 4.75
C LEU A 5 6.18 18.33 5.54
N LEU A 6 6.01 17.15 4.93
CA LEU A 6 6.33 15.87 5.56
C LEU A 6 7.84 15.72 5.81
N ALA A 7 8.69 16.17 4.88
CA ALA A 7 10.14 16.19 5.07
C ALA A 7 10.54 17.14 6.21
N LEU A 8 9.90 18.31 6.32
CA LEU A 8 10.11 19.26 7.40
C LEU A 8 9.67 18.69 8.75
N ILE A 9 8.49 18.05 8.81
CA ILE A 9 7.95 17.40 10.02
C ILE A 9 8.88 16.26 10.47
N ARG A 10 9.32 15.41 9.54
CA ARG A 10 10.24 14.32 9.85
C ARG A 10 11.60 14.82 10.37
N SER A 11 12.09 15.91 9.79
CA SER A 11 13.29 16.61 10.27
C SER A 11 13.08 17.22 11.65
N PHE A 12 11.91 17.80 11.93
CA PHE A 12 11.55 18.39 13.22
C PHE A 12 11.55 17.37 14.36
N TRP A 13 10.98 16.18 14.14
CA TRP A 13 11.00 15.10 15.14
C TRP A 13 12.42 14.58 15.38
N GLY A 14 13.24 14.47 14.33
CA GLY A 14 14.66 14.15 14.48
C GLY A 14 15.41 15.17 15.33
N MET A 15 15.11 16.47 15.16
CA MET A 15 15.69 17.53 15.98
C MET A 15 15.26 17.45 17.45
N LEU A 16 13.99 17.10 17.73
CA LEU A 16 13.52 16.91 19.11
C LEU A 16 14.19 15.72 19.81
N LEU A 17 14.44 14.63 19.09
CA LEU A 17 15.22 13.50 19.61
C LEU A 17 16.66 13.88 19.94
N ILE A 18 17.33 14.61 19.02
CA ILE A 18 18.70 15.09 19.24
C ILE A 18 18.75 16.04 20.44
N LEU A 19 17.81 16.98 20.52
CA LEU A 19 17.72 17.93 21.64
C LEU A 19 17.47 17.21 22.97
N GLY A 20 16.54 16.25 23.00
CA GLY A 20 16.28 15.43 24.19
C GLY A 20 17.51 14.63 24.63
N PHE A 21 18.25 14.05 23.68
CA PHE A 21 19.49 13.33 23.95
C PHE A 21 20.59 14.26 24.50
N LEU A 22 20.77 15.45 23.91
CA LEU A 22 21.72 16.45 24.39
C LEU A 22 21.39 16.92 25.81
N LEU A 23 20.11 17.09 26.14
CA LEU A 23 19.67 17.43 27.49
C LEU A 23 19.97 16.31 28.51
N LEU A 24 19.79 15.04 28.12
CA LEU A 24 20.17 13.90 28.96
C LEU A 24 21.68 13.84 29.21
N VAL A 25 22.49 14.00 28.15
CA VAL A 25 23.96 13.99 28.27
C VAL A 25 24.45 15.17 29.10
N GLY A 26 23.90 16.37 28.90
CA GLY A 26 24.22 17.56 29.70
C GLY A 26 23.83 17.39 31.17
N GLY A 27 22.65 16.82 31.44
CA GLY A 27 22.21 16.49 32.80
C GLY A 27 23.14 15.47 33.46
N ALA A 28 23.51 14.39 32.76
CA ALA A 28 24.46 13.39 33.26
C ALA A 28 25.86 13.96 33.49
N ALA A 29 26.38 14.77 32.58
CA ALA A 29 27.69 15.42 32.72
C ALA A 29 27.73 16.42 33.88
N SER A 30 26.60 17.06 34.22
CA SER A 30 26.51 17.96 35.38
C SER A 30 26.77 17.26 36.72
N SER A 31 26.62 15.92 36.78
CA SER A 31 26.93 15.11 37.97
C SER A 31 28.44 15.01 38.25
N LEU A 32 29.29 15.34 37.28
CA LEU A 32 30.76 15.23 37.37
C LEU A 32 31.43 16.43 38.06
N ASN A 33 30.67 17.33 38.71
CA ASN A 33 31.18 18.47 39.52
C ASN A 33 32.28 19.31 38.83
N VAL A 34 32.14 19.56 37.53
CA VAL A 34 33.03 20.47 36.80
C VAL A 34 32.71 21.91 37.20
N LYS A 35 33.66 22.59 37.86
CA LYS A 35 33.54 24.01 38.25
C LYS A 35 33.22 24.88 37.02
N GLY A 36 32.18 25.72 37.13
CA GLY A 36 31.80 26.69 36.07
C GLY A 36 30.62 26.28 35.18
N THR A 37 29.90 25.21 35.52
CA THR A 37 28.70 24.81 34.76
C THR A 37 27.45 25.58 35.23
N ILE A 38 26.60 25.97 34.26
CA ILE A 38 25.35 26.74 34.47
C ILE A 38 24.23 25.88 35.11
N PHE A 39 24.51 24.61 35.40
CA PHE A 39 23.54 23.62 35.84
C PHE A 39 23.49 23.54 37.37
N THR A 40 22.71 24.42 37.97
CA THR A 40 22.45 24.40 39.41
C THR A 40 21.59 23.18 39.81
N PRO A 41 21.74 22.65 41.04
CA PRO A 41 21.02 21.45 41.51
C PRO A 41 19.49 21.58 41.40
N GLU A 42 18.97 22.78 41.60
CA GLU A 42 17.55 23.14 41.49
C GLU A 42 16.98 22.98 40.06
N ASN A 43 17.81 23.16 39.03
CA ASN A 43 17.40 23.06 37.63
C ASN A 43 17.56 21.64 37.05
N ARG A 44 18.25 20.73 37.75
CA ARG A 44 18.48 19.35 37.29
C ARG A 44 17.17 18.58 37.13
N LEU A 45 16.25 18.74 38.08
CA LEU A 45 14.96 18.05 38.03
C LEU A 45 14.14 18.50 36.80
N ALA A 46 14.11 19.81 36.53
CA ALA A 46 13.41 20.35 35.37
C ALA A 46 14.02 19.84 34.04
N MET A 47 15.35 19.70 33.96
CA MET A 47 16.01 19.14 32.79
C MET A 47 15.67 17.66 32.56
N TYR A 48 15.66 16.84 33.61
CA TYR A 48 15.29 15.42 33.48
C TYR A 48 13.82 15.28 33.06
N ILE A 49 12.92 16.10 33.61
CA ILE A 49 11.51 16.13 33.21
C ILE A 49 11.40 16.54 31.74
N GLY A 50 12.06 17.63 31.32
CA GLY A 50 12.02 18.09 29.94
C GLY A 50 12.54 17.04 28.95
N ALA A 51 13.64 16.37 29.28
CA ALA A 51 14.18 15.29 28.49
C ALA A 51 13.22 14.09 28.39
N ALA A 52 12.60 13.69 29.51
CA ALA A 52 11.63 12.61 29.54
C ALA A 52 10.41 12.92 28.68
N VAL A 53 9.87 14.16 28.75
CA VAL A 53 8.76 14.59 27.90
C VAL A 53 9.14 14.56 26.42
N CYS A 54 10.30 15.11 26.05
CA CYS A 54 10.77 15.06 24.67
C CYS A 54 10.88 13.62 24.16
N LEU A 55 11.42 12.70 24.98
CA LEU A 55 11.57 11.30 24.62
C LEU A 55 10.21 10.60 24.47
N ILE A 56 9.29 10.79 25.41
CA ILE A 56 7.94 10.22 25.35
C ILE A 56 7.21 10.70 24.10
N VAL A 57 7.19 12.01 23.84
CA VAL A 57 6.53 12.58 22.66
C VAL A 57 7.14 12.02 21.38
N SER A 58 8.47 11.95 21.30
CA SER A 58 9.16 11.42 20.11
C SER A 58 8.85 9.94 19.88
N VAL A 59 8.81 9.12 20.93
CA VAL A 59 8.47 7.70 20.84
C VAL A 59 6.99 7.52 20.48
N SER A 60 6.08 8.29 21.09
CA SER A 60 4.66 8.25 20.76
C SER A 60 4.40 8.60 19.30
N VAL A 61 5.07 9.63 18.78
CA VAL A 61 4.99 10.00 17.36
C VAL A 61 5.62 8.93 16.48
N TYR A 62 6.78 8.38 16.83
CA TYR A 62 7.39 7.30 16.06
C TYR A 62 6.50 6.04 15.97
N ILE A 63 5.83 5.69 17.08
CA ILE A 63 4.86 4.59 17.12
C ILE A 63 3.62 4.93 16.28
N TRP A 64 3.17 6.18 16.30
CA TRP A 64 2.01 6.64 15.54
C TRP A 64 2.28 6.80 14.03
N GLU A 65 3.50 7.20 13.66
CA GLU A 65 3.97 7.31 12.28
C GLU A 65 4.35 5.96 11.67
N LYS A 66 4.61 4.92 12.48
CA LYS A 66 4.68 3.57 11.92
C LYS A 66 3.36 3.35 11.20
N PRO A 67 3.40 3.19 9.86
CA PRO A 67 2.18 3.04 9.09
C PRO A 67 1.42 1.90 9.74
N ASN A 68 0.18 2.18 10.14
CA ASN A 68 -0.75 1.21 10.71
C ASN A 68 -1.04 0.01 9.77
N GLY A 69 -0.29 -0.15 8.66
CA GLY A 69 -0.39 -1.23 7.70
C GLY A 69 -0.05 -2.61 8.27
N ASP A 70 0.46 -2.69 9.50
CA ASP A 70 0.63 -3.93 10.28
C ASP A 70 -0.14 -3.87 11.61
N ARG A 71 -1.38 -3.36 11.64
CA ARG A 71 -2.28 -3.56 12.79
C ARG A 71 -2.69 -5.04 12.92
N GLY A 72 -1.74 -5.94 13.11
CA GLY A 72 -1.92 -7.30 13.65
C GLY A 72 -2.87 -8.26 12.90
N VAL A 73 -3.58 -7.83 11.86
CA VAL A 73 -4.38 -8.72 11.03
C VAL A 73 -3.38 -9.48 10.16
N ALA A 74 -3.10 -10.72 10.54
CA ALA A 74 -2.24 -11.60 9.79
C ALA A 74 -2.68 -11.57 8.31
N LYS A 75 -1.76 -11.17 7.44
CA LYS A 75 -2.01 -11.13 5.99
C LYS A 75 -2.51 -12.51 5.55
N PRO A 76 -3.63 -12.61 4.83
CA PRO A 76 -4.15 -13.91 4.43
C PRO A 76 -3.13 -14.63 3.56
N VAL A 77 -2.94 -15.92 3.83
CA VAL A 77 -2.05 -16.76 3.02
C VAL A 77 -2.82 -17.17 1.77
N ALA A 78 -2.34 -16.79 0.59
CA ALA A 78 -3.04 -17.05 -0.67
C ALA A 78 -3.41 -18.53 -0.88
N ALA A 79 -2.54 -19.44 -0.44
CA ALA A 79 -2.73 -20.88 -0.56
C ALA A 79 -3.96 -21.40 0.21
N ASP A 80 -4.40 -20.71 1.26
CA ASP A 80 -5.54 -21.15 2.07
C ASP A 80 -6.87 -21.06 1.32
N TYR A 81 -6.96 -20.18 0.33
CA TYR A 81 -8.18 -19.87 -0.43
C TYR A 81 -8.24 -20.60 -1.78
N ASP A 82 -7.11 -21.13 -2.26
CA ASP A 82 -6.97 -21.86 -3.53
C ASP A 82 -7.69 -21.18 -4.72
N ILE A 83 -7.57 -19.85 -4.79
CA ILE A 83 -8.18 -19.04 -5.84
C ILE A 83 -7.49 -19.37 -7.17
N LYS A 84 -8.28 -19.70 -8.20
CA LYS A 84 -7.78 -20.04 -9.54
C LYS A 84 -8.50 -19.23 -10.61
N ILE A 85 -7.79 -18.92 -11.69
CA ILE A 85 -8.38 -18.40 -12.93
C ILE A 85 -8.59 -19.58 -13.86
N LEU A 86 -9.84 -19.85 -14.22
CA LEU A 86 -10.21 -20.95 -15.11
C LEU A 86 -10.24 -20.51 -16.58
N ASP A 87 -10.70 -19.29 -16.81
CA ASP A 87 -10.76 -18.65 -18.13
C ASP A 87 -10.44 -17.15 -17.99
N PRO A 88 -9.60 -16.55 -18.85
CA PRO A 88 -8.92 -17.15 -20.01
C PRO A 88 -7.87 -18.21 -19.62
N LYS A 89 -7.52 -19.11 -20.55
CA LYS A 89 -6.37 -20.04 -20.36
C LYS A 89 -5.02 -19.33 -20.58
N PRO A 90 -3.91 -19.83 -20.00
CA PRO A 90 -2.60 -19.24 -20.23
C PRO A 90 -2.20 -19.21 -21.70
N GLY A 91 -1.70 -18.07 -22.16
CA GLY A 91 -1.17 -17.85 -23.50
C GLY A 91 -2.23 -17.59 -24.57
N VAL A 92 -3.52 -17.55 -24.22
CA VAL A 92 -4.56 -17.33 -25.23
C VAL A 92 -4.65 -15.87 -25.64
N SER A 93 -5.04 -15.69 -26.90
CA SER A 93 -5.39 -14.42 -27.50
C SER A 93 -6.78 -13.97 -27.03
N VAL A 94 -6.89 -12.75 -26.50
CA VAL A 94 -8.14 -12.18 -25.97
C VAL A 94 -8.42 -10.82 -26.59
N GLN A 95 -9.70 -10.49 -26.72
CA GLN A 95 -10.14 -9.16 -27.12
C GLN A 95 -9.76 -8.11 -26.06
N ALA A 96 -9.88 -6.83 -26.41
CA ALA A 96 -9.58 -5.71 -25.51
C ALA A 96 -10.37 -5.76 -24.19
N VAL A 97 -11.58 -6.32 -24.23
CA VAL A 97 -12.45 -6.55 -23.08
C VAL A 97 -12.74 -8.04 -23.00
N VAL A 98 -12.54 -8.62 -21.83
CA VAL A 98 -12.72 -10.06 -21.59
C VAL A 98 -13.53 -10.30 -20.31
N ARG A 99 -14.23 -11.44 -20.25
CA ARG A 99 -14.80 -11.95 -19.01
C ARG A 99 -13.78 -12.89 -18.38
N VAL A 100 -13.51 -12.73 -17.08
CA VAL A 100 -12.62 -13.63 -16.35
C VAL A 100 -13.45 -14.49 -15.41
N LEU A 101 -13.20 -15.79 -15.43
CA LEU A 101 -13.89 -16.79 -14.61
C LEU A 101 -12.88 -17.53 -13.75
N GLY A 102 -13.28 -17.89 -12.54
CA GLY A 102 -12.44 -18.65 -11.66
C GLY A 102 -13.18 -19.35 -10.55
N THR A 103 -12.40 -20.01 -9.69
CA THR A 103 -12.90 -20.70 -8.50
C THR A 103 -12.21 -20.18 -7.25
N VAL A 104 -12.86 -20.39 -6.11
CA VAL A 104 -12.35 -20.12 -4.77
C VAL A 104 -12.80 -21.27 -3.86
N LYS A 105 -11.90 -21.78 -3.02
CA LYS A 105 -12.18 -22.95 -2.18
C LYS A 105 -12.78 -22.59 -0.82
N LYS A 106 -12.53 -21.39 -0.33
CA LYS A 106 -12.99 -20.91 0.98
C LYS A 106 -13.56 -19.50 0.88
N PRO A 107 -14.52 -19.14 1.74
CA PRO A 107 -14.99 -17.76 1.84
C PRO A 107 -13.83 -16.78 2.00
N LEU A 108 -13.92 -15.62 1.36
CA LEU A 108 -12.91 -14.58 1.46
C LEU A 108 -12.74 -14.13 2.93
N PRO A 109 -11.53 -13.71 3.35
CA PRO A 109 -11.34 -13.22 4.70
C PRO A 109 -12.22 -11.97 4.97
N PRO A 110 -12.69 -11.75 6.21
CA PRO A 110 -13.51 -10.58 6.54
C PRO A 110 -12.83 -9.27 6.14
N GLY A 111 -13.56 -8.40 5.44
CA GLY A 111 -13.06 -7.10 4.97
C GLY A 111 -12.20 -7.16 3.70
N TYR A 112 -11.95 -8.35 3.16
CA TYR A 112 -11.29 -8.52 1.87
C TYR A 112 -12.29 -8.66 0.74
N ARG A 113 -11.89 -8.24 -0.45
CA ARG A 113 -12.59 -8.53 -1.71
C ARG A 113 -11.64 -9.16 -2.72
N LEU A 114 -12.19 -9.91 -3.67
CA LEU A 114 -11.43 -10.41 -4.80
C LEU A 114 -11.46 -9.38 -5.93
N GLN A 115 -10.30 -9.03 -6.47
CA GLN A 115 -10.20 -8.03 -7.53
C GLN A 115 -9.16 -8.43 -8.57
N LEU A 116 -9.49 -8.17 -9.84
CA LEU A 116 -8.59 -8.38 -10.96
C LEU A 116 -7.68 -7.17 -11.11
N VAL A 117 -6.40 -7.44 -11.24
CA VAL A 117 -5.35 -6.47 -11.53
C VAL A 117 -4.65 -6.92 -12.80
N ARG A 118 -4.33 -5.99 -13.70
CA ARG A 118 -3.53 -6.29 -14.88
C ARG A 118 -2.15 -5.68 -14.77
N ARG A 119 -1.19 -6.31 -15.44
CA ARG A 119 0.16 -5.82 -15.67
C ARG A 119 0.62 -6.07 -17.11
N TRP A 120 1.53 -5.24 -17.57
CA TRP A 120 2.26 -5.45 -18.82
C TRP A 120 3.44 -6.37 -18.54
N GLU A 121 3.74 -7.32 -19.43
CA GLU A 121 4.97 -8.11 -19.32
C GLU A 121 6.22 -7.22 -19.37
N THR A 122 6.17 -6.14 -20.14
CA THR A 122 7.26 -5.16 -20.27
C THR A 122 7.37 -4.19 -19.10
N ARG A 123 6.35 -4.12 -18.22
CA ARG A 123 6.33 -3.24 -17.03
C ARG A 123 5.81 -4.02 -15.81
N PRO A 124 6.60 -5.00 -15.32
CA PRO A 124 6.15 -5.89 -14.25
C PRO A 124 5.88 -5.15 -12.94
N ASP A 125 6.50 -4.01 -12.68
CA ASP A 125 6.30 -3.28 -11.42
C ASP A 125 5.13 -2.29 -11.45
N THR A 126 4.36 -2.26 -12.55
CA THR A 126 3.23 -1.35 -12.68
C THR A 126 1.89 -2.09 -12.72
N TYR A 127 1.05 -1.78 -11.75
CA TYR A 127 -0.24 -2.45 -11.52
C TYR A 127 -1.40 -1.54 -11.91
N TYR A 128 -2.41 -2.13 -12.55
CA TYR A 128 -3.61 -1.42 -12.99
C TYR A 128 -4.84 -2.20 -12.52
N PRO A 129 -5.59 -1.67 -11.53
CA PRO A 129 -6.86 -2.25 -11.12
C PRO A 129 -7.81 -2.36 -12.32
N VAL A 130 -8.48 -3.50 -12.44
CA VAL A 130 -9.41 -3.78 -13.55
C VAL A 130 -10.84 -3.79 -13.04
N GLN A 131 -11.22 -4.85 -12.33
CA GLN A 131 -12.60 -5.07 -11.93
C GLN A 131 -12.68 -5.91 -10.65
N VAL A 132 -13.61 -5.57 -9.77
CA VAL A 132 -13.94 -6.39 -8.59
C VAL A 132 -14.67 -7.64 -9.07
N ALA A 133 -14.28 -8.80 -8.55
CA ALA A 133 -14.94 -10.06 -8.89
C ALA A 133 -16.23 -10.20 -8.07
N ASP A 134 -17.29 -10.62 -8.75
CA ASP A 134 -18.54 -11.05 -8.14
C ASP A 134 -18.42 -12.53 -7.78
N ILE A 135 -18.62 -12.85 -6.50
CA ILE A 135 -18.63 -14.25 -6.02
C ILE A 135 -20.05 -14.79 -6.24
N ASP A 136 -20.16 -15.94 -6.89
CA ASP A 136 -21.45 -16.57 -7.16
C ASP A 136 -22.13 -17.00 -5.84
N PRO A 137 -23.47 -17.18 -5.83
CA PRO A 137 -24.20 -17.56 -4.62
C PRO A 137 -23.76 -18.90 -4.01
N ASP A 138 -23.08 -19.76 -4.78
CA ASP A 138 -22.51 -21.01 -4.28
C ASP A 138 -21.26 -20.81 -3.42
N GLY A 139 -20.61 -19.64 -3.50
CA GLY A 139 -19.37 -19.33 -2.79
C GLY A 139 -18.13 -20.07 -3.31
N GLU A 140 -18.24 -20.79 -4.43
CA GLU A 140 -17.17 -21.59 -5.03
C GLU A 140 -16.67 -21.00 -6.34
N HIS A 141 -17.53 -20.26 -7.05
CA HIS A 141 -17.21 -19.63 -8.33
C HIS A 141 -17.17 -18.12 -8.20
N TRP A 142 -16.39 -17.49 -9.07
CA TRP A 142 -16.36 -16.04 -9.17
C TRP A 142 -16.19 -15.61 -10.62
N THR A 143 -16.73 -14.42 -10.91
CA THR A 143 -16.69 -13.84 -12.24
C THR A 143 -16.28 -12.38 -12.18
N ALA A 144 -15.55 -11.91 -13.18
CA ALA A 144 -15.22 -10.50 -13.34
C ALA A 144 -15.51 -10.10 -14.79
N ASP A 145 -16.65 -9.43 -14.98
CA ASP A 145 -17.12 -9.02 -16.29
C ASP A 145 -16.44 -7.74 -16.76
N LYS A 146 -16.40 -7.53 -18.09
CA LYS A 146 -15.88 -6.31 -18.72
C LYS A 146 -14.44 -5.95 -18.31
N CYS A 147 -13.57 -6.95 -18.14
CA CYS A 147 -12.17 -6.73 -17.79
C CYS A 147 -11.40 -6.15 -18.98
N TYR A 148 -11.00 -4.87 -18.88
CA TYR A 148 -10.22 -4.21 -19.93
C TYR A 148 -8.73 -4.62 -19.86
N VAL A 149 -8.25 -5.35 -20.87
CA VAL A 149 -6.88 -5.88 -20.97
C VAL A 149 -5.89 -4.80 -21.45
N GLY A 150 -6.30 -3.96 -22.41
CA GLY A 150 -5.60 -2.74 -22.85
C GLY A 150 -4.25 -2.90 -23.57
N GLY A 151 -3.72 -1.77 -24.08
CA GLY A 151 -2.52 -1.60 -24.91
C GLY A 151 -2.65 -2.14 -26.34
N ASP A 152 -1.57 -2.46 -27.06
CA ASP A 152 -1.66 -2.71 -28.50
C ASP A 152 -1.92 -4.20 -28.83
N ALA A 153 -2.30 -4.51 -30.06
CA ALA A 153 -2.41 -5.90 -30.50
C ALA A 153 -1.03 -6.58 -30.49
N GLY A 154 -0.98 -7.85 -30.06
CA GLY A 154 0.25 -8.62 -29.88
C GLY A 154 0.94 -8.43 -28.53
N ASP A 155 0.51 -7.45 -27.74
CA ASP A 155 1.09 -7.20 -26.43
C ASP A 155 0.73 -8.29 -25.40
N GLY A 156 1.75 -8.78 -24.69
CA GLY A 156 1.59 -9.70 -23.56
C GLY A 156 1.10 -9.01 -22.28
N ARG A 157 0.14 -9.65 -21.59
CA ARG A 157 -0.47 -9.18 -20.35
C ARG A 157 -0.53 -10.27 -19.32
N ILE A 158 -0.45 -9.85 -18.06
CA ILE A 158 -0.65 -10.72 -16.91
C ILE A 158 -1.91 -10.22 -16.21
N LEU A 159 -2.93 -11.06 -16.12
CA LEU A 159 -4.10 -10.85 -15.27
C LEU A 159 -3.86 -11.57 -13.95
N GLU A 160 -4.09 -10.87 -12.85
CA GLU A 160 -3.86 -11.36 -11.49
C GLU A 160 -5.17 -11.27 -10.70
N ALA A 161 -5.58 -12.40 -10.10
CA ALA A 161 -6.64 -12.41 -9.11
C ALA A 161 -6.02 -12.12 -7.74
N VAL A 162 -6.45 -11.03 -7.11
CA VAL A 162 -5.84 -10.46 -5.91
C VAL A 162 -6.86 -10.39 -4.79
N LEU A 163 -6.50 -10.91 -3.61
CA LEU A 163 -7.20 -10.59 -2.37
C LEU A 163 -6.80 -9.18 -1.93
N VAL A 164 -7.78 -8.29 -1.87
CA VAL A 164 -7.60 -6.86 -1.62
C VAL A 164 -8.19 -6.53 -0.25
N GLY A 165 -7.33 -6.15 0.69
CA GLY A 165 -7.75 -5.61 1.99
C GLY A 165 -8.26 -4.17 1.91
N PRO A 166 -8.67 -3.56 3.03
CA PRO A 166 -9.27 -2.24 3.06
C PRO A 166 -8.41 -1.09 2.51
N ASP A 167 -7.09 -1.11 2.78
CA ASP A 167 -6.18 -0.05 2.34
C ASP A 167 -5.90 -0.16 0.84
N ALA A 168 -5.70 -1.38 0.36
CA ALA A 168 -5.59 -1.69 -1.07
C ALA A 168 -6.87 -1.32 -1.82
N ALA A 169 -8.05 -1.62 -1.24
CA ALA A 169 -9.34 -1.30 -1.83
C ALA A 169 -9.50 0.21 -2.01
N LEU A 170 -9.19 1.00 -0.98
CA LEU A 170 -9.23 2.46 -1.05
C LEU A 170 -8.31 3.01 -2.15
N LEU A 171 -7.08 2.49 -2.25
CA LEU A 171 -6.15 2.89 -3.31
C LEU A 171 -6.70 2.54 -4.70
N PHE A 172 -7.21 1.32 -4.88
CA PHE A 172 -7.70 0.83 -6.17
C PHE A 172 -8.96 1.59 -6.61
N ASP A 173 -9.87 1.91 -5.69
CA ASP A 173 -11.09 2.67 -5.98
C ASP A 173 -10.78 4.13 -6.30
N THR A 174 -9.85 4.74 -5.56
CA THR A 174 -9.37 6.10 -5.85
C THR A 174 -8.71 6.15 -7.22
N TRP A 175 -7.88 5.16 -7.55
CA TRP A 175 -7.24 5.04 -8.85
C TRP A 175 -8.27 4.91 -9.97
N LYS A 176 -9.28 4.04 -9.80
CA LYS A 176 -10.34 3.82 -10.80
C LYS A 176 -11.16 5.09 -11.03
N THR A 177 -11.55 5.79 -9.97
CA THR A 177 -12.25 7.08 -10.05
C THR A 177 -11.41 8.12 -10.80
N GLY A 178 -10.11 8.21 -10.48
CA GLY A 178 -9.19 9.10 -11.18
C GLY A 178 -9.02 8.74 -12.66
N PHE A 179 -8.97 7.44 -12.97
CA PHE A 179 -8.87 6.94 -14.34
C PHE A 179 -10.13 7.29 -15.16
N GLU A 180 -11.32 7.09 -14.61
CA GLU A 180 -12.59 7.45 -15.25
C GLU A 180 -12.68 8.97 -15.49
N ALA A 181 -12.34 9.78 -14.48
CA ALA A 181 -12.28 11.23 -14.63
C ALA A 181 -11.28 11.66 -15.71
N PHE A 182 -10.12 10.99 -15.77
CA PHE A 182 -9.11 11.22 -16.80
C PHE A 182 -9.62 10.86 -18.21
N LEU A 183 -10.30 9.72 -18.37
CA LEU A 183 -10.92 9.32 -19.64
C LEU A 183 -11.98 10.33 -20.08
N ASN A 184 -12.82 10.82 -19.16
CA ASN A 184 -13.85 11.81 -19.47
C ASN A 184 -13.28 13.18 -19.84
N ALA A 185 -12.17 13.59 -19.22
CA ALA A 185 -11.54 14.88 -19.48
C ALA A 185 -10.78 14.92 -20.82
N ARG A 186 -10.37 13.76 -21.34
CA ARG A 186 -9.53 13.69 -22.55
C ARG A 186 -10.34 13.39 -23.81
N LYS A 187 -10.13 14.24 -24.83
CA LYS A 187 -10.63 14.02 -26.19
C LYS A 187 -9.78 13.02 -27.00
N ASN A 188 -8.51 12.81 -26.64
CA ASN A 188 -7.59 11.84 -27.28
C ASN A 188 -7.08 10.81 -26.26
N HIS A 189 -7.16 9.53 -26.63
CA HIS A 189 -6.93 8.38 -25.75
C HIS A 189 -5.47 7.86 -25.70
N ASP A 190 -4.50 8.59 -26.28
CA ASP A 190 -3.11 8.09 -26.45
C ASP A 190 -2.26 8.05 -25.18
N PHE A 191 -2.74 8.63 -24.08
CA PHE A 191 -1.98 8.66 -22.82
C PHE A 191 -2.53 7.66 -21.81
N LEU A 192 -1.67 6.75 -21.39
CA LEU A 192 -1.98 5.77 -20.36
C LEU A 192 -1.97 6.47 -18.99
N PHE A 193 -3.08 6.39 -18.27
CA PHE A 193 -3.14 6.86 -16.89
C PHE A 193 -2.08 6.12 -16.05
N PRO A 194 -1.33 6.82 -15.19
CA PRO A 194 -0.20 6.22 -14.49
C PRO A 194 -0.67 5.03 -13.64
N GLY A 195 -0.05 3.87 -13.84
CA GLY A 195 -0.32 2.72 -13.00
C GLY A 195 0.33 2.84 -11.63
N ILE A 196 -0.12 2.01 -10.71
CA ILE A 196 0.38 1.93 -9.34
C ILE A 196 1.76 1.28 -9.37
N GLN A 197 2.78 1.97 -8.84
CA GLN A 197 4.18 1.49 -8.88
C GLN A 197 4.56 0.60 -7.68
N LYS A 198 3.82 0.72 -6.58
CA LYS A 198 4.06 -0.06 -5.37
C LYS A 198 2.79 -0.80 -5.00
N PHE A 199 2.87 -2.12 -4.99
CA PHE A 199 1.74 -2.96 -4.64
C PHE A 199 1.35 -2.73 -3.17
N PRO A 200 0.05 -2.57 -2.84
CA PRO A 200 -0.39 -2.36 -1.46
C PRO A 200 0.06 -3.49 -0.53
N PRO A 201 0.42 -3.18 0.72
CA PRO A 201 0.92 -4.19 1.67
C PRO A 201 -0.14 -5.25 2.02
N ASP A 202 -1.42 -4.86 2.05
CA ASP A 202 -2.59 -5.70 2.34
C ASP A 202 -3.21 -6.34 1.08
N ALA A 203 -2.55 -6.24 -0.08
CA ALA A 203 -2.92 -6.98 -1.28
C ALA A 203 -2.13 -8.29 -1.41
N VAL A 204 -2.81 -9.38 -1.78
CA VAL A 204 -2.22 -10.71 -1.95
C VAL A 204 -2.54 -11.26 -3.33
N VAL A 205 -1.52 -11.50 -4.16
CA VAL A 205 -1.71 -12.15 -5.45
C VAL A 205 -1.97 -13.65 -5.23
N CYS A 206 -3.10 -14.15 -5.71
CA CYS A 206 -3.49 -15.55 -5.51
C CYS A 206 -3.36 -16.38 -6.78
N ALA A 207 -3.72 -15.82 -7.92
CA ALA A 207 -3.59 -16.49 -9.22
C ALA A 207 -3.10 -15.52 -10.29
N ARG A 208 -2.47 -16.07 -11.34
CA ARG A 208 -1.99 -15.34 -12.50
C ARG A 208 -2.34 -16.09 -13.77
N VAL A 209 -2.71 -15.36 -14.80
CA VAL A 209 -2.80 -15.89 -16.15
C VAL A 209 -2.18 -14.91 -17.15
N ARG A 210 -1.39 -15.46 -18.06
CA ARG A 210 -0.83 -14.71 -19.19
C ARG A 210 -1.82 -14.73 -20.35
N VAL A 211 -2.05 -13.59 -20.98
CA VAL A 211 -2.89 -13.46 -22.19
C VAL A 211 -2.21 -12.53 -23.20
N VAL A 212 -2.58 -12.66 -24.47
CA VAL A 212 -2.10 -11.78 -25.54
C VAL A 212 -3.28 -11.00 -26.10
N ARG A 213 -3.15 -9.69 -26.30
CA ARG A 213 -4.22 -8.90 -26.92
C ARG A 213 -4.28 -9.18 -28.43
N VAL A 214 -5.48 -9.40 -28.97
CA VAL A 214 -5.75 -9.36 -30.42
C VAL A 214 -6.31 -8.03 -30.88
#